data_AF-A0A061PBU3-F1
#
_entry.id   AF-A0A061PBU3-F1
#
_cell.length_a   1.000
_cell.length_b   1.000
_cell.length_c   1.000
_cell.angle_alpha   90.00
_cell.angle_beta   90.00
_cell.angle_gamma   90.00
#
_symmetry.space_group_name_H-M   'P 1'
#
loop_
_entity.id
_entity.type
_entity.pdbx_description
1 polymer ?
#
loop_
_entity_poly.entity_id
_entity_poly.type
_entity_poly.pdbx_seq_one_letter_code
_entity_poly.pdbx_strand_id
1 'polypeptide(L)'
;MESAEEELMINIEDAIELENEFEEQQTPLIEAEEQEYELFEEMVNLGLQDMDEIEGLVAQASELANERISRMETERESIVTAYETFMEEESLLDDLEGSLREDAEAVFDAMEQRYQVHTELYEGYTEAVQMDLDLYEMFLDEELSFEELEGQINLVNEQYQSVNEYKEQFNDYTTTFNEQKEQFYDTADFVIEAEE
;
A
#
# COMPACT_ATOMS: atom_id res chain seq x y z
N MET A 1 -18.80 29.00 -14.57
CA MET A 1 -18.99 28.45 -13.23
C MET A 1 -19.48 27.08 -13.53
N GLU A 2 -18.60 26.14 -13.27
CA GLU A 2 -18.88 24.72 -13.39
C GLU A 2 -20.02 24.40 -12.40
N SER A 3 -20.77 23.33 -12.65
CA SER A 3 -21.76 22.87 -11.67
C SER A 3 -21.07 22.10 -10.54
N ALA A 4 -21.75 21.92 -9.41
CA ALA A 4 -21.16 21.21 -8.26
C ALA A 4 -20.73 19.79 -8.64
N GLU A 5 -21.51 19.12 -9.50
CA GLU A 5 -21.14 17.81 -10.04
C GLU A 5 -19.92 17.82 -10.96
N GLU A 6 -19.70 18.90 -11.73
CA GLU A 6 -18.54 19.06 -12.60
C GLU A 6 -17.28 19.39 -11.79
N GLU A 7 -17.40 20.23 -10.77
CA GLU A 7 -16.30 20.53 -9.82
C GLU A 7 -15.89 19.28 -9.02
N LEU A 8 -16.86 18.47 -8.57
CA LEU A 8 -16.58 17.18 -7.92
C LEU A 8 -15.90 16.18 -8.86
N MET A 9 -16.35 16.05 -10.11
CA MET A 9 -15.70 15.18 -11.10
C MET A 9 -14.23 15.58 -11.31
N ILE A 10 -13.95 16.87 -11.49
CA ILE A 10 -12.57 17.37 -11.64
C ILE A 10 -11.74 17.02 -10.41
N ASN A 11 -12.27 17.25 -9.21
CA ASN A 11 -11.57 16.93 -7.97
C ASN A 11 -11.29 15.43 -7.80
N ILE A 12 -12.22 14.56 -8.22
CA ILE A 12 -12.02 13.10 -8.21
C ILE A 12 -10.87 12.71 -9.13
N GLU A 13 -10.84 13.21 -10.37
CA GLU A 13 -9.78 12.88 -11.33
C GLU A 13 -8.43 13.51 -10.93
N ASP A 14 -8.41 14.74 -10.44
CA ASP A 14 -7.21 15.38 -9.90
C ASP A 14 -6.61 14.56 -8.74
N ALA A 15 -7.45 14.03 -7.85
CA ALA A 15 -7.02 13.14 -6.77
C ALA A 15 -6.42 11.83 -7.30
N ILE A 16 -7.02 11.22 -8.33
CA ILE A 16 -6.51 10.00 -8.97
C ILE A 16 -5.15 10.25 -9.63
N GLU A 17 -4.97 11.39 -10.31
CA GLU A 17 -3.68 11.74 -10.91
C GLU A 17 -2.55 11.89 -9.86
N LEU A 18 -2.89 12.29 -8.64
CA LEU A 18 -1.92 12.38 -7.54
C LEU A 18 -1.45 11.00 -7.05
N GLU A 19 -2.17 9.92 -7.37
CA GLU A 19 -1.83 8.53 -7.00
C GLU A 19 -0.87 7.85 -7.98
N ASN A 20 -0.41 8.54 -9.04
CA ASN A 20 0.56 7.96 -9.99
C ASN A 20 1.84 7.45 -9.30
N GLU A 21 2.33 8.16 -8.28
CA GLU A 21 3.49 7.72 -7.50
C GLU A 21 3.21 6.41 -6.74
N PHE A 22 1.98 6.19 -6.25
CA PHE A 22 1.59 4.91 -5.67
C PHE A 22 1.77 3.75 -6.66
N GLU A 23 1.31 3.93 -7.91
CA GLU A 23 1.41 2.90 -8.95
C GLU A 23 2.88 2.64 -9.33
N GLU A 24 3.67 3.71 -9.47
CA GLU A 24 5.09 3.63 -9.84
C GLU A 24 5.93 2.87 -8.80
N GLN A 25 5.55 2.87 -7.51
CA GLN A 25 6.27 2.14 -6.47
C GLN A 25 5.94 0.64 -6.41
N GLN A 26 4.81 0.17 -6.95
CA GLN A 26 4.37 -1.23 -6.79
C GLN A 26 5.34 -2.25 -7.37
N THR A 27 5.79 -2.04 -8.63
CA THR A 27 6.70 -3.00 -9.28
C THR A 27 8.05 -3.07 -8.59
N PRO A 28 8.73 -1.95 -8.29
CA PRO A 28 9.98 -1.99 -7.54
C PRO A 28 9.87 -2.59 -6.13
N LEU A 29 8.74 -2.40 -5.43
CA LEU A 29 8.48 -3.04 -4.14
C LEU A 29 8.48 -4.57 -4.25
N ILE A 30 7.74 -5.11 -5.23
CA ILE A 30 7.68 -6.55 -5.49
C ILE A 30 9.06 -7.10 -5.89
N GLU A 31 9.80 -6.39 -6.75
CA GLU A 31 11.14 -6.82 -7.15
C GLU A 31 12.13 -6.86 -5.96
N ALA A 32 12.01 -5.92 -5.01
CA ALA A 32 12.81 -5.92 -3.78
C ALA A 32 12.43 -7.08 -2.85
N GLU A 33 11.13 -7.35 -2.69
CA GLU A 33 10.62 -8.49 -1.91
C GLU A 33 11.13 -9.84 -2.45
N GLU A 34 11.07 -10.03 -3.77
CA GLU A 34 11.55 -11.26 -4.42
C GLU A 34 13.06 -11.45 -4.19
N GLN A 35 13.85 -10.38 -4.30
CA GLN A 35 15.29 -10.42 -4.05
C GLN A 35 15.63 -10.70 -2.59
N GLU A 36 14.91 -10.09 -1.63
CA GLU A 36 15.10 -10.41 -0.21
C GLU A 36 14.79 -11.85 0.12
N TYR A 37 13.73 -12.41 -0.47
CA TYR A 37 13.38 -13.81 -0.28
C TYR A 37 14.49 -14.75 -0.78
N GLU A 38 15.09 -14.47 -1.94
CA GLU A 38 16.24 -15.23 -2.46
C GLU A 38 17.45 -15.16 -1.52
N LEU A 39 17.79 -13.97 -1.02
CA LEU A 39 18.89 -13.78 -0.06
C LEU A 39 18.62 -14.52 1.26
N PHE A 40 17.38 -14.48 1.74
CA PHE A 40 16.98 -15.23 2.93
C PHE A 40 17.11 -16.74 2.75
N GLU A 41 16.66 -17.29 1.61
CA GLU A 41 16.85 -18.71 1.31
C GLU A 41 18.34 -19.08 1.26
N GLU A 42 19.19 -18.20 0.72
CA GLU A 42 20.64 -18.39 0.71
C GLU A 42 21.24 -18.42 2.13
N MET A 43 20.86 -17.47 3.00
CA MET A 43 21.28 -17.43 4.40
C MET A 43 20.88 -18.71 5.16
N VAL A 44 19.65 -19.19 4.97
CA VAL A 44 19.17 -20.44 5.58
C VAL A 44 19.96 -21.65 5.07
N ASN A 45 20.28 -21.70 3.77
CA ASN A 45 21.00 -22.81 3.15
C ASN A 45 22.47 -22.88 3.56
N LEU A 46 23.14 -21.74 3.66
CA LEU A 46 24.51 -21.64 4.20
C LEU A 46 24.54 -22.00 5.69
N GLY A 47 23.52 -21.56 6.43
CA GLY A 47 23.50 -21.59 7.88
C GLY A 47 24.69 -20.83 8.48
N LEU A 48 25.03 -21.11 9.74
CA LEU A 48 26.13 -20.41 10.45
C LEU A 48 27.54 -20.92 10.07
N GLN A 49 27.71 -21.52 8.89
CA GLN A 49 28.97 -22.19 8.51
C GLN A 49 30.02 -21.24 7.94
N ASP A 50 29.59 -20.16 7.28
CA ASP A 50 30.46 -19.16 6.67
C ASP A 50 29.97 -17.76 7.07
N MET A 51 30.45 -17.28 8.22
CA MET A 51 29.98 -16.00 8.78
C MET A 51 30.35 -14.80 7.90
N ASP A 52 31.49 -14.85 7.19
CA ASP A 52 31.91 -13.78 6.28
C ASP A 52 30.91 -13.64 5.11
N GLU A 53 30.37 -14.76 4.60
CA GLU A 53 29.34 -14.76 3.55
C GLU A 53 27.97 -14.33 4.08
N ILE A 54 27.59 -14.80 5.28
CA ILE A 54 26.35 -14.41 5.96
C ILE A 54 26.31 -12.90 6.22
N GLU A 55 27.40 -12.29 6.71
CA GLU A 55 27.49 -10.84 6.90
C GLU A 55 27.19 -10.06 5.60
N GLY A 56 27.67 -10.57 4.47
CA GLY A 56 27.42 -9.99 3.15
C GLY A 56 25.97 -10.12 2.68
N LEU A 57 25.32 -11.25 2.95
CA LEU A 57 23.91 -11.46 2.60
C LEU A 57 22.98 -10.63 3.49
N VAL A 58 23.24 -10.60 4.80
CA VAL A 58 22.49 -9.76 5.77
C VAL A 58 22.56 -8.30 5.37
N ALA A 59 23.74 -7.80 4.98
CA ALA A 59 23.89 -6.41 4.54
C ALA A 59 23.07 -6.10 3.28
N GLN A 60 23.05 -7.01 2.30
CA GLN A 60 22.29 -6.84 1.07
C GLN A 60 20.78 -6.90 1.32
N ALA A 61 20.32 -7.87 2.12
CA ALA A 61 18.91 -8.00 2.47
C ALA A 61 18.45 -6.75 3.25
N SER A 62 19.24 -6.32 4.24
CA SER A 62 18.94 -5.10 5.00
C SER A 62 18.87 -3.84 4.14
N GLU A 63 19.70 -3.73 3.09
CA GLU A 63 19.62 -2.61 2.15
C GLU A 63 18.28 -2.61 1.39
N LEU A 64 17.83 -3.76 0.93
CA LEU A 64 16.54 -3.93 0.24
C LEU A 64 15.34 -3.70 1.18
N ALA A 65 15.36 -4.20 2.42
CA ALA A 65 14.35 -3.89 3.43
C ALA A 65 14.20 -2.37 3.64
N ASN A 66 15.32 -1.66 3.80
CA ASN A 66 15.30 -0.21 3.96
C ASN A 66 14.79 0.51 2.70
N GLU A 67 15.10 -0.01 1.52
CA GLU A 67 14.54 0.46 0.26
C GLU A 67 13.02 0.30 0.23
N ARG A 68 12.49 -0.86 0.63
CA ARG A 68 11.05 -1.11 0.72
C ARG A 68 10.35 -0.13 1.66
N ILE A 69 10.92 0.16 2.83
CA ILE A 69 10.38 1.20 3.74
C ILE A 69 10.32 2.56 3.05
N SER A 70 11.39 2.97 2.35
CA SER A 70 11.44 4.25 1.65
C SER A 70 10.42 4.35 0.52
N ARG A 71 10.17 3.24 -0.18
CA ARG A 71 9.18 3.16 -1.26
C ARG A 71 7.75 3.23 -0.72
N MET A 72 7.46 2.45 0.31
CA MET A 72 6.17 2.52 1.01
C MET A 72 5.87 3.92 1.55
N GLU A 73 6.89 4.64 2.03
CA GLU A 73 6.71 6.03 2.46
C GLU A 73 6.36 6.96 1.30
N THR A 74 7.02 6.80 0.16
CA THR A 74 6.75 7.62 -1.05
C THR A 74 5.32 7.38 -1.57
N GLU A 75 4.92 6.11 -1.62
CA GLU A 75 3.54 5.72 -1.93
C GLU A 75 2.54 6.32 -0.93
N ARG A 76 2.81 6.20 0.38
CA ARG A 76 1.94 6.73 1.43
C ARG A 76 1.74 8.24 1.31
N GLU A 77 2.80 8.98 1.02
CA GLU A 77 2.71 10.43 0.80
C GLU A 77 1.78 10.78 -0.37
N SER A 78 1.83 10.00 -1.45
CA SER A 78 0.96 10.15 -2.62
C SER A 78 -0.51 9.89 -2.27
N ILE A 79 -0.82 8.76 -1.60
CA ILE A 79 -2.19 8.43 -1.17
C ILE A 79 -2.75 9.45 -0.17
N VAL A 80 -1.93 9.92 0.79
CA VAL A 80 -2.35 10.96 1.74
C VAL A 80 -2.67 12.26 1.02
N THR A 81 -1.84 12.67 0.07
CA THR A 81 -2.06 13.90 -0.69
C THR A 81 -3.33 13.80 -1.53
N ALA A 82 -3.53 12.67 -2.23
CA ALA A 82 -4.74 12.41 -3.00
C ALA A 82 -5.99 12.46 -2.12
N TYR A 83 -5.98 11.79 -0.96
CA TYR A 83 -7.08 11.81 0.00
C TYR A 83 -7.38 13.22 0.52
N GLU A 84 -6.35 13.97 0.92
CA GLU A 84 -6.53 15.35 1.42
C GLU A 84 -7.15 16.25 0.35
N THR A 85 -6.64 16.21 -0.88
CA THR A 85 -7.20 16.95 -2.03
C THR A 85 -8.64 16.54 -2.30
N PHE A 86 -8.91 15.24 -2.36
CA PHE A 86 -10.25 14.70 -2.58
C PHE A 86 -11.27 15.25 -1.55
N MET A 87 -10.88 15.33 -0.28
CA MET A 87 -11.76 15.79 0.80
C MET A 87 -11.96 17.31 0.84
N GLU A 88 -11.18 18.13 0.12
CA GLU A 88 -11.34 19.59 0.11
C GLU A 88 -12.72 20.03 -0.40
N GLU A 89 -13.28 19.26 -1.34
CA GLU A 89 -14.55 19.56 -2.01
C GLU A 89 -15.76 18.79 -1.43
N GLU A 90 -15.62 18.12 -0.28
CA GLU A 90 -16.73 17.40 0.40
C GLU A 90 -17.96 18.30 0.59
N SER A 91 -17.75 19.61 0.81
CA SER A 91 -18.84 20.55 1.00
C SER A 91 -19.75 20.73 -0.23
N LEU A 92 -19.28 20.40 -1.44
CA LEU A 92 -20.09 20.45 -2.66
C LEU A 92 -21.21 19.41 -2.68
N LEU A 93 -21.12 18.36 -1.85
CA LEU A 93 -22.21 17.39 -1.65
C LEU A 93 -23.50 18.08 -1.17
N ASP A 94 -23.39 19.21 -0.47
CA ASP A 94 -24.55 19.99 0.00
C ASP A 94 -25.35 20.66 -1.12
N ASP A 95 -24.72 20.86 -2.28
CA ASP A 95 -25.33 21.48 -3.46
C ASP A 95 -25.94 20.45 -4.43
N LEU A 96 -25.76 19.15 -4.16
CA LEU A 96 -26.36 18.05 -4.92
C LEU A 96 -27.71 17.61 -4.32
N GLU A 97 -28.61 17.07 -5.17
CA GLU A 97 -29.91 16.55 -4.75
C GLU A 97 -30.21 15.17 -5.35
N GLY A 98 -30.99 14.36 -4.63
CA GLY A 98 -31.49 13.07 -5.13
C GLY A 98 -30.40 12.04 -5.34
N SER A 99 -30.52 11.23 -6.40
CA SER A 99 -29.57 10.16 -6.71
C SER A 99 -28.16 10.67 -6.95
N LEU A 100 -28.00 11.88 -7.50
CA LEU A 100 -26.69 12.47 -7.75
C LEU A 100 -25.93 12.71 -6.44
N ARG A 101 -26.64 13.13 -5.38
CA ARG A 101 -26.05 13.26 -4.04
C ARG A 101 -25.72 11.91 -3.43
N GLU A 102 -26.64 10.96 -3.51
CA GLU A 102 -26.45 9.60 -2.95
C GLU A 102 -25.24 8.91 -3.59
N ASP A 103 -25.08 9.01 -4.91
CA ASP A 103 -23.95 8.43 -5.64
C ASP A 103 -22.64 9.14 -5.25
N ALA A 104 -22.63 10.48 -5.17
CA ALA A 104 -21.44 11.23 -4.75
C ALA A 104 -21.03 10.92 -3.30
N GLU A 105 -21.97 10.87 -2.35
CA GLU A 105 -21.71 10.46 -0.96
C GLU A 105 -21.09 9.05 -0.92
N ALA A 106 -21.52 8.13 -1.78
CA ALA A 106 -20.94 6.79 -1.86
C ALA A 106 -19.49 6.78 -2.38
N VAL A 107 -19.13 7.69 -3.29
CA VAL A 107 -17.71 7.88 -3.72
C VAL A 107 -16.86 8.34 -2.55
N PHE A 108 -17.33 9.32 -1.76
CA PHE A 108 -16.62 9.83 -0.60
C PHE A 108 -16.45 8.77 0.50
N ASP A 109 -17.52 8.04 0.81
CA ASP A 109 -17.46 6.94 1.77
C ASP A 109 -16.45 5.87 1.32
N ALA A 110 -16.44 5.50 0.03
CA ALA A 110 -15.50 4.51 -0.50
C ALA A 110 -14.05 4.99 -0.45
N MET A 111 -13.80 6.27 -0.74
CA MET A 111 -12.46 6.88 -0.62
C MET A 111 -11.98 6.89 0.84
N GLU A 112 -12.84 7.23 1.80
CA GLU A 112 -12.48 7.21 3.22
C GLU A 112 -12.12 5.79 3.69
N GLN A 113 -12.92 4.78 3.33
CA GLN A 113 -12.62 3.38 3.69
C GLN A 113 -11.30 2.91 3.07
N ARG A 114 -11.08 3.23 1.79
CA ARG A 114 -9.85 2.90 1.08
C ARG A 114 -8.63 3.52 1.77
N TYR A 115 -8.70 4.80 2.13
CA TYR A 115 -7.62 5.51 2.81
C TYR A 115 -7.33 4.93 4.21
N GLN A 116 -8.37 4.60 4.97
CA GLN A 116 -8.20 3.99 6.30
C GLN A 116 -7.48 2.64 6.20
N VAL A 117 -7.88 1.78 5.27
CA VAL A 117 -7.22 0.49 5.06
C VAL A 117 -5.79 0.65 4.52
N HIS A 118 -5.53 1.64 3.67
CA HIS A 118 -4.16 1.93 3.22
C HIS A 118 -3.25 2.30 4.40
N THR A 119 -3.77 3.08 5.36
CA THR A 119 -3.03 3.43 6.57
C THR A 119 -2.67 2.18 7.38
N GLU A 120 -3.62 1.25 7.57
CA GLU A 120 -3.38 -0.02 8.24
C GLU A 120 -2.38 -0.91 7.46
N LEU A 121 -2.48 -0.93 6.14
CA LEU A 121 -1.55 -1.64 5.25
C LEU A 121 -0.12 -1.10 5.41
N TYR A 122 0.07 0.22 5.35
CA TYR A 122 1.38 0.86 5.51
C TYR A 122 1.99 0.55 6.89
N GLU A 123 1.22 0.69 7.96
CA GLU A 123 1.69 0.42 9.32
C GLU A 123 2.07 -1.06 9.48
N GLY A 124 1.19 -1.97 9.06
CA GLY A 124 1.42 -3.41 9.15
C GLY A 124 2.60 -3.87 8.31
N TYR A 125 2.77 -3.32 7.11
CA TYR A 125 3.88 -3.62 6.21
C TYR A 125 5.21 -3.12 6.78
N THR A 126 5.25 -1.87 7.27
CA THR A 126 6.46 -1.29 7.88
C THR A 126 6.90 -2.09 9.12
N GLU A 127 5.94 -2.54 9.92
CA GLU A 127 6.21 -3.45 11.04
C GLU A 127 6.77 -4.80 10.54
N ALA A 128 6.22 -5.38 9.48
CA ALA A 128 6.74 -6.63 8.89
C ALA A 128 8.19 -6.48 8.42
N VAL A 129 8.52 -5.39 7.72
CA VAL A 129 9.89 -5.12 7.26
C VAL A 129 10.86 -4.91 8.43
N GLN A 130 10.40 -4.31 9.54
CA GLN A 130 11.22 -4.22 10.73
C GLN A 130 11.49 -5.61 11.35
N MET A 131 10.50 -6.51 11.33
CA MET A 131 10.69 -7.89 11.78
C MET A 131 11.64 -8.67 10.86
N ASP A 132 11.66 -8.38 9.56
CA ASP A 132 12.65 -8.93 8.62
C ASP A 132 14.07 -8.45 8.95
N LEU A 133 14.25 -7.15 9.22
CA LEU A 133 15.54 -6.61 9.66
C LEU A 133 16.04 -7.28 10.95
N ASP A 134 15.15 -7.47 11.92
CA ASP A 134 15.47 -8.18 13.16
C ASP A 134 15.86 -9.65 12.87
N LEU A 135 15.13 -10.31 11.97
CA LEU A 135 15.43 -11.68 11.52
C LEU A 135 16.81 -11.76 10.84
N TYR A 136 17.19 -10.79 10.02
CA TYR A 136 18.50 -10.76 9.38
C TYR A 136 19.62 -10.51 10.39
N GLU A 137 19.41 -9.62 11.37
CA GLU A 137 20.39 -9.41 12.45
C GLU A 137 20.62 -10.70 13.26
N MET A 138 19.59 -11.52 13.46
CA MET A 138 19.74 -12.81 14.16
C MET A 138 20.74 -13.75 13.47
N PHE A 139 20.87 -13.73 12.14
CA PHE A 139 21.86 -14.57 11.43
C PHE A 139 23.31 -14.23 11.78
N LEU A 140 23.57 -13.05 12.34
CA LEU A 140 24.89 -12.63 12.80
C LEU A 140 25.23 -13.17 14.20
N ASP A 141 24.28 -13.79 14.90
CA ASP A 141 24.53 -14.42 16.18
C ASP A 141 25.05 -15.86 16.00
N GLU A 142 26.33 -16.07 16.33
CA GLU A 142 26.97 -17.39 16.29
C GLU A 142 26.29 -18.42 17.24
N GLU A 143 25.55 -17.96 18.25
CA GLU A 143 24.82 -18.81 19.19
C GLU A 143 23.36 -19.04 18.78
N LEU A 144 22.90 -18.48 17.65
CA LEU A 144 21.52 -18.60 17.18
C LEU A 144 21.06 -20.06 17.13
N SER A 145 20.01 -20.36 17.89
CA SER A 145 19.38 -21.67 17.85
C SER A 145 18.35 -21.76 16.73
N PHE A 146 18.15 -22.97 16.22
CA PHE A 146 17.09 -23.24 15.24
C PHE A 146 15.69 -22.91 15.77
N GLU A 147 15.45 -23.09 17.08
CA GLU A 147 14.16 -22.79 17.72
C GLU A 147 13.88 -21.28 17.75
N GLU A 148 14.90 -20.46 18.02
CA GLU A 148 14.79 -19.00 17.95
C GLU A 148 14.53 -18.52 16.52
N LEU A 149 15.26 -19.06 15.54
CA LEU A 149 15.08 -18.74 14.13
C LEU A 149 13.68 -19.12 13.63
N GLU A 150 13.21 -20.34 13.90
CA GLU A 150 11.87 -20.79 13.53
C GLU A 150 10.78 -19.94 14.22
N GLY A 151 11.00 -19.55 15.48
CA GLY A 151 10.12 -18.64 16.21
C GLY A 151 9.95 -17.29 15.51
N GLN A 152 11.06 -16.64 15.15
CA GLN A 152 11.02 -15.35 14.47
C GLN A 152 10.38 -15.46 13.08
N ILE A 153 10.70 -16.49 12.30
CA ILE A 153 10.08 -16.74 10.98
C ILE A 153 8.55 -16.87 11.11
N ASN A 154 8.06 -17.55 12.14
CA ASN A 154 6.62 -17.67 12.35
C ASN A 154 5.96 -16.32 12.65
N LEU A 155 6.59 -15.46 13.47
CA LEU A 155 6.08 -14.11 13.76
C LEU A 155 6.04 -13.24 12.50
N VAL A 156 7.11 -13.26 11.71
CA VAL A 156 7.18 -12.56 10.41
C VAL A 156 6.05 -13.04 9.50
N ASN A 157 5.86 -14.36 9.38
CA ASN A 157 4.79 -14.94 8.55
C ASN A 157 3.37 -14.56 9.02
N GLU A 158 3.14 -14.51 10.33
CA GLU A 158 1.85 -14.07 10.90
C GLU A 158 1.59 -12.58 10.59
N GLN A 159 2.61 -11.74 10.67
CA GLN A 159 2.49 -10.33 10.29
C GLN A 159 2.17 -10.18 8.79
N TYR A 160 2.87 -10.92 7.92
CA TYR A 160 2.61 -10.89 6.48
C TYR A 160 1.23 -11.45 6.09
N GLN A 161 0.63 -12.33 6.89
CA GLN A 161 -0.79 -12.70 6.69
C GLN A 161 -1.70 -11.49 6.89
N SER A 162 -1.48 -10.72 7.95
CA SER A 162 -2.24 -9.49 8.23
C SER A 162 -2.05 -8.45 7.12
N VAL A 163 -0.81 -8.24 6.66
CA VAL A 163 -0.49 -7.36 5.52
C VAL A 163 -1.27 -7.78 4.27
N ASN A 164 -1.34 -9.08 3.96
CA ASN A 164 -2.11 -9.56 2.81
C ASN A 164 -3.62 -9.34 2.98
N GLU A 165 -4.17 -9.48 4.19
CA GLU A 165 -5.57 -9.17 4.47
C GLU A 165 -5.88 -7.68 4.27
N TYR A 166 -4.99 -6.77 4.69
CA TYR A 166 -5.15 -5.33 4.42
C TYR A 166 -5.03 -5.01 2.93
N LYS A 167 -4.09 -5.66 2.22
CA LYS A 167 -3.95 -5.51 0.77
C LYS A 167 -5.20 -5.95 0.01
N GLU A 168 -5.80 -7.07 0.39
CA GLU A 168 -7.06 -7.54 -0.20
C GLU A 168 -8.20 -6.54 0.06
N GLN A 169 -8.33 -6.04 1.29
CA GLN A 169 -9.32 -5.02 1.63
C GLN A 169 -9.10 -3.71 0.86
N PHE A 170 -7.86 -3.27 0.71
CA PHE A 170 -7.52 -2.07 -0.07
C PHE A 170 -7.94 -2.22 -1.54
N ASN A 171 -7.71 -3.39 -2.14
CA ASN A 171 -8.14 -3.69 -3.51
C ASN A 171 -9.66 -3.73 -3.64
N ASP A 172 -10.36 -4.30 -2.65
CA ASP A 172 -11.82 -4.34 -2.62
C ASP A 172 -12.43 -2.94 -2.52
N TYR A 173 -11.87 -2.07 -1.66
CA TYR A 173 -12.32 -0.67 -1.55
C TYR A 173 -11.91 0.17 -2.76
N THR A 174 -10.77 -0.10 -3.40
CA THR A 174 -10.39 0.52 -4.68
C THR A 174 -11.38 0.15 -5.78
N THR A 175 -11.79 -1.12 -5.85
CA THR A 175 -12.83 -1.56 -6.79
C THR A 175 -14.16 -0.87 -6.50
N THR A 176 -14.55 -0.82 -5.22
CA THR A 176 -15.79 -0.15 -4.79
C THR A 176 -15.78 1.33 -5.16
N PHE A 177 -14.68 2.04 -4.90
CA PHE A 177 -14.49 3.44 -5.27
C PHE A 177 -14.68 3.65 -6.78
N ASN A 178 -14.05 2.82 -7.61
CA ASN A 178 -14.19 2.90 -9.06
C ASN A 178 -15.64 2.65 -9.52
N GLU A 179 -16.32 1.67 -8.95
CA GLU A 179 -17.73 1.39 -9.25
C GLU A 179 -18.65 2.56 -8.86
N GLN A 180 -18.45 3.17 -7.68
CA GLN A 180 -19.23 4.34 -7.26
C GLN A 180 -18.91 5.58 -8.11
N LYS A 181 -17.64 5.76 -8.49
CA LYS A 181 -17.21 6.84 -9.39
C LYS A 181 -17.92 6.75 -10.73
N GLU A 182 -17.90 5.58 -11.37
CA GLU A 182 -18.60 5.35 -12.63
C GLU A 182 -20.12 5.60 -12.52
N GLN A 183 -20.73 5.13 -11.42
CA GLN A 183 -22.16 5.34 -11.14
C GLN A 183 -22.50 6.84 -10.98
N PHE A 184 -21.67 7.60 -10.27
CA PHE A 184 -21.83 9.04 -10.12
C PHE A 184 -21.72 9.76 -11.48
N TYR A 185 -20.75 9.40 -12.32
CA TYR A 185 -20.57 9.99 -13.64
C TYR A 185 -21.74 9.69 -14.59
N ASP A 186 -22.24 8.46 -14.56
CA ASP A 186 -23.44 8.07 -15.32
C ASP A 186 -24.66 8.88 -14.89
N THR A 187 -24.87 9.09 -13.58
CA THR A 187 -25.98 9.89 -13.05
C THR A 187 -25.83 11.38 -13.38
N ALA A 188 -24.61 11.89 -13.47
CA ALA A 188 -24.30 13.26 -13.87
C ALA A 188 -24.35 13.49 -15.39
N ASP A 189 -24.65 12.46 -16.19
CA ASP A 189 -24.59 12.46 -17.66
C ASP A 189 -23.18 12.84 -18.22
N PHE A 190 -22.11 12.52 -17.48
CA PHE A 190 -20.73 12.73 -17.93
C PHE A 190 -20.28 11.60 -18.86
N VAL A 191 -19.56 11.95 -19.93
CA VAL A 191 -18.98 10.96 -20.85
C VAL A 191 -17.60 10.59 -20.31
N ILE A 192 -17.47 9.38 -19.76
CA ILE A 192 -16.17 8.80 -19.40
C ILE A 192 -15.46 8.44 -20.71
N GLU A 193 -14.39 9.16 -21.07
CA GLU A 193 -13.45 8.65 -22.07
C GLU A 193 -12.67 7.51 -21.40
N ALA A 194 -12.81 6.28 -21.91
CA ALA A 194 -12.09 5.15 -21.36
C ALA A 194 -10.58 5.43 -21.44
N GLU A 195 -9.91 5.41 -20.29
CA GLU A 195 -8.45 5.44 -20.23
C GLU A 195 -7.87 4.18 -20.89
N GLU A 196 -6.85 4.37 -21.74
CA GLU A 196 -6.25 3.35 -22.61
C GLU A 196 -5.08 2.62 -21.93
#